data_AF-A0A6V7HTN9-F1
#
_entry.id   AF-A0A6V7HTN9-F1
#
_cell.length_a   1.000
_cell.length_b   1.000
_cell.length_c   1.000
_cell.angle_alpha   90.00
_cell.angle_beta   90.00
_cell.angle_gamma   90.00
#
_symmetry.space_group_name_H-M   'P 1'
#
loop_
_entity.id
_entity.type
_entity.pdbx_description
1 polymer ?
#
loop_
_entity_poly.entity_id
_entity_poly.type
_entity_poly.pdbx_seq_one_letter_code
_entity_poly.pdbx_strand_id
1 'polypeptide(L)' 'TLNNNKLTTLGKEMLFGLSRLRTLKLTDNFLACDCHLAWLSRHLKSMPRLGQHTKCASPAHLKGQELVNLQ' A
#
# COMPACT_ATOMS: atom_id res chain seq x y z
N THR A 1 6.42 -3.06 -10.72
CA THR A 1 6.83 -2.44 -9.44
C THR A 1 6.47 -0.97 -9.50
N LEU A 2 6.23 -0.31 -8.36
CA LEU A 2 5.85 1.12 -8.27
C LEU A 2 6.65 1.84 -7.17
N ASN A 3 7.79 1.28 -6.75
CA ASN A 3 8.65 1.84 -5.72
C ASN A 3 9.36 3.11 -6.22
N ASN A 4 9.82 3.95 -5.29
CA ASN A 4 10.58 5.18 -5.57
C ASN A 4 9.82 6.14 -6.50
N ASN A 5 8.55 6.37 -6.19
CA ASN A 5 7.67 7.28 -6.90
C ASN A 5 7.10 8.32 -5.92
N LYS A 6 6.25 9.21 -6.42
CA LYS A 6 5.58 10.23 -5.61
C LYS A 6 4.12 9.87 -5.32
N LEU A 7 3.81 8.57 -5.23
CA LEU A 7 2.44 8.13 -4.96
C LEU A 7 2.05 8.50 -3.53
N THR A 8 0.89 9.11 -3.39
CA THR A 8 0.26 9.37 -2.09
C THR A 8 -0.92 8.44 -1.83
N THR A 9 -1.52 7.88 -2.88
CA THR A 9 -2.62 6.92 -2.79
C THR A 9 -2.61 5.98 -4.00
N LEU A 10 -3.42 4.93 -3.95
CA LEU A 10 -3.69 4.05 -5.08
C LEU A 10 -5.20 3.78 -5.15
N GLY A 11 -5.76 3.89 -6.35
CA GLY A 11 -7.15 3.50 -6.59
C GLY A 11 -7.28 1.98 -6.60
N LYS A 12 -8.36 1.46 -6.01
CA LYS A 12 -8.69 0.02 -5.98
C LYS A 12 -8.67 -0.60 -7.38
N GLU A 13 -9.15 0.15 -8.37
CA GLU A 13 -9.24 -0.27 -9.77
C GLU A 13 -7.87 -0.55 -10.40
N MET A 14 -6.78 0.04 -9.89
CA MET A 14 -5.43 -0.18 -10.43
C MET A 14 -4.94 -1.62 -10.26
N LEU A 15 -5.42 -2.32 -9.22
CA LEU A 15 -5.08 -3.72 -8.98
C LEU A 15 -6.21 -4.67 -9.38
N PHE A 16 -7.35 -4.13 -9.84
CA PHE A 16 -8.46 -4.95 -10.29
C PHE A 16 -8.09 -5.70 -11.58
N GLY A 17 -8.51 -6.97 -11.68
CA GLY A 17 -8.20 -7.82 -12.83
C GLY A 17 -6.76 -8.36 -12.89
N LEU A 18 -5.84 -7.92 -12.03
CA LEU A 18 -4.47 -8.42 -11.97
C LEU A 18 -4.37 -9.76 -11.20
N SER A 19 -5.15 -10.77 -11.60
CA SER A 19 -5.26 -12.07 -10.92
C SER A 19 -3.95 -12.87 -10.83
N ARG A 20 -2.97 -12.54 -11.67
CA ARG A 20 -1.64 -13.17 -11.70
C ARG A 20 -0.53 -12.30 -11.10
N LEU A 21 -0.87 -11.21 -10.41
CA LEU A 21 0.12 -10.32 -9.81
C LEU A 21 0.96 -11.06 -8.76
N ARG A 22 2.27 -11.18 -9.01
CA ARG A 22 3.22 -11.85 -8.09
C ARG A 22 4.07 -10.89 -7.28
N THR A 23 4.20 -9.64 -7.73
CA THR A 23 5.08 -8.65 -7.12
C THR A 23 4.46 -7.27 -7.17
N LEU A 24 4.32 -6.67 -6.00
CA LEU A 24 3.96 -5.28 -5.82
C LEU A 24 4.93 -4.68 -4.83
N LYS A 25 5.76 -3.73 -5.27
CA LYS A 25 6.68 -2.97 -4.42
C LYS A 25 6.22 -1.52 -4.42
N LEU A 26 5.97 -0.96 -3.24
CA LEU A 26 5.50 0.41 -3.02
C LEU A 26 6.42 1.19 -2.07
N THR A 27 7.59 0.64 -1.72
CA THR A 27 8.60 1.34 -0.90
C THR A 27 8.98 2.68 -1.53
N ASP A 28 9.42 3.61 -0.70
CA ASP A 28 9.88 4.94 -1.14
C ASP A 28 8.79 5.72 -1.89
N ASN A 29 7.56 5.67 -1.37
CA ASN A 29 6.42 6.51 -1.76
C ASN A 29 5.89 7.28 -0.55
N PHE A 30 5.14 8.36 -0.80
CA PHE A 30 4.58 9.23 0.23
C PHE A 30 3.13 8.86 0.59
N LEU A 31 2.88 7.57 0.85
CA LEU A 31 1.53 7.05 1.04
C LEU A 31 0.81 7.70 2.23
N ALA A 32 -0.37 8.25 1.96
CA ALA A 32 -1.33 8.73 2.93
C ALA A 32 -2.24 7.59 3.36
N CYS A 33 -2.04 7.11 4.58
CA CYS A 33 -2.79 6.01 5.16
C CYS A 33 -4.08 6.50 5.79
N ASP A 34 -5.03 6.90 4.94
CA ASP A 34 -6.37 7.35 5.31
C ASP A 34 -7.45 6.36 4.80
N CYS A 35 -8.72 6.80 4.84
CA CYS A 35 -9.84 5.98 4.38
C CYS A 35 -9.77 5.61 2.89
N HIS A 36 -9.11 6.41 2.06
CA HIS A 36 -8.96 6.15 0.63
C HIS A 36 -7.95 5.03 0.36
N LEU A 37 -6.98 4.83 1.25
CA LEU A 37 -5.98 3.76 1.13
C LEU A 37 -6.31 2.51 1.97
N ALA A 38 -7.36 2.55 2.79
CA ALA A 38 -7.74 1.45 3.68
C ALA A 38 -8.02 0.12 2.95
N TRP A 39 -8.50 0.18 1.69
CA TRP A 39 -8.70 -1.03 0.88
C TRP A 39 -7.38 -1.78 0.62
N LEU A 40 -6.27 -1.04 0.46
CA LEU A 40 -4.98 -1.61 0.15
C LEU A 40 -4.42 -2.35 1.37
N SER A 41 -4.56 -1.81 2.58
CA SER A 41 -4.23 -2.56 3.82
C SER A 41 -4.94 -3.91 3.86
N ARG A 42 -6.27 -3.93 3.68
CA ARG A 42 -7.05 -5.18 3.65
C ARG A 42 -6.61 -6.14 2.56
N HIS A 43 -6.27 -5.62 1.38
CA HIS A 43 -5.78 -6.43 0.26
C HIS A 43 -4.39 -7.03 0.53
N LEU A 44 -3.48 -6.27 1.12
CA LEU A 44 -2.14 -6.76 1.48
C LEU A 44 -2.19 -7.81 2.60
N LYS A 45 -3.15 -7.70 3.54
CA LYS A 45 -3.37 -8.72 4.57
C LYS A 45 -3.75 -10.08 3.97
N SER A 46 -4.55 -10.11 2.89
CA SER A 46 -4.91 -11.37 2.21
C SER A 46 -3.83 -11.87 1.26
N MET A 47 -2.87 -11.03 0.90
CA MET A 47 -1.75 -11.35 -0.01
C MET A 47 -0.40 -10.95 0.60
N PRO A 48 0.08 -11.62 1.67
CA PRO A 48 1.23 -11.18 2.47
C PRO A 48 2.58 -11.15 1.73
N ARG A 49 2.64 -11.71 0.51
CA ARG A 49 3.82 -11.62 -0.38
C ARG A 49 3.85 -10.33 -1.22
N LEU A 50 2.73 -9.62 -1.32
CA LEU A 50 2.63 -8.34 -2.01
C LEU A 50 2.85 -7.19 -1.02
N GLY A 51 3.39 -6.07 -1.50
CA GLY A 51 3.49 -4.84 -0.72
C GLY A 51 4.36 -4.93 0.53
N GLN A 52 5.28 -5.89 0.60
CA GLN A 52 6.20 -6.02 1.73
C GLN A 52 6.97 -4.71 1.95
N HIS A 53 7.14 -4.34 3.21
CA HIS A 53 7.79 -3.10 3.65
C HIS A 53 7.12 -1.81 3.16
N THR A 54 5.87 -1.86 2.72
CA THR A 54 5.08 -0.65 2.42
C THR A 54 4.73 0.04 3.72
N LYS A 55 5.19 1.29 3.90
CA LYS A 55 4.98 2.08 5.11
C LYS A 55 4.20 3.35 4.81
N CYS A 56 3.51 3.87 5.81
CA CYS A 56 2.82 5.15 5.73
C CYS A 56 3.81 6.32 5.82
N ALA A 57 3.60 7.35 5.02
CA ALA A 57 4.27 8.64 5.16
C ALA A 57 3.41 9.64 5.96
N SER A 58 2.09 9.51 5.89
CA SER A 58 1.11 10.30 6.63
C SER A 58 -0.13 9.45 6.95
N PRO A 59 -1.02 9.88 7.87
CA PRO A 59 -0.86 10.98 8.82
C PRO A 59 0.26 10.73 9.84
N ALA A 60 0.62 11.75 10.63
CA ALA A 60 1.78 11.71 11.54
C ALA A 60 1.71 10.53 12.55
N HIS A 61 0.53 10.19 13.06
CA HIS A 61 0.35 9.10 14.02
C HIS A 61 0.52 7.69 13.40
N LEU A 62 0.43 7.58 12.07
CA LEU A 62 0.67 6.33 11.33
C LEU A 62 2.01 6.30 10.61
N LYS A 63 2.75 7.43 10.59
CA LYS A 63 4.01 7.55 9.86
C LYS A 63 4.99 6.46 10.30
N GLY A 64 5.56 5.75 9.32
CA GLY A 64 6.51 4.66 9.52
C GLY A 64 5.88 3.32 9.87
N GLN A 65 4.58 3.27 10.20
CA GLN A 65 3.88 2.00 10.40
C GLN A 65 3.71 1.26 9.07
N GLU A 66 3.76 -0.07 9.12
CA GLU A 66 3.52 -0.89 7.93
C GLU A 66 2.03 -0.87 7.57
N LEU A 67 1.75 -0.62 6.29
CA LEU A 67 0.38 -0.51 5.78
C LEU A 67 -0.44 -1.78 6.06
N VAL A 68 0.19 -2.95 6.04
CA VAL A 68 -0.46 -4.25 6.31
C VAL A 68 -0.93 -4.40 7.76
N ASN A 69 -0.35 -3.65 8.70
CA ASN A 69 -0.68 -3.74 10.13
C ASN A 69 -1.78 -2.76 10.55
N LEU A 70 -2.19 -1.83 9.67
CA LEU A 70 -3.27 -0.88 9.96
C LEU A 70 -4.61 -1.60 9.97
N GLN A 71 -5.51 -1.26 10.90
CA GLN A 71 -6.81 -1.92 11.04
C GLN A 71 -7.75 -1.62 9.87
#